data_AF-A0A945E7N9-F1
#
_entry.id   AF-A0A945E7N9-F1
#
_cell.length_a   1.000
_cell.length_b   1.000
_cell.length_c   1.000
_cell.angle_alpha   90.00
_cell.angle_beta   90.00
_cell.angle_gamma   90.00
#
_symmetry.space_group_name_H-M   'P 1'
#
loop_
_entity.id
_entity.type
_entity.pdbx_description
1 polymer ?
#
loop_
_entity_poly.entity_id
_entity_poly.type
_entity_poly.pdbx_seq_one_letter_code
_entity_poly.pdbx_strand_id
1 'polypeptide(L)'
;MRDRYYEPTLVEQDLVQMADMGINMVSIQSPSVENCRNLLDFARRCAKHGIWINLYSGLASPLAFNDAGLDAVLPRVGSLLGCFFGDVAPTDFDEAKVLADNGLYPKVFHALLERGVALAPGAYEALFPSLAHSDEIIDETISIAVDAATAVVAGLA
;
A
#
# COMPACT_ATOMS: atom_id res chain seq x y z
N MET A 1 -14.57 -3.28 24.94
CA MET A 1 -14.98 -3.16 23.53
C MET A 1 -16.48 -3.14 23.50
N ARG A 2 -17.09 -2.11 22.92
CA ARG A 2 -18.53 -2.03 22.67
C ARG A 2 -18.70 -1.34 21.32
N ASP A 3 -18.22 -2.01 20.30
CA ASP A 3 -18.54 -1.69 18.92
C ASP A 3 -19.58 -2.72 18.49
N ARG A 4 -20.66 -2.29 17.83
CA ARG A 4 -21.80 -3.15 17.45
C ARG A 4 -21.38 -4.31 16.55
N TYR A 5 -20.22 -4.19 15.91
CA TYR A 5 -19.73 -5.10 14.89
C TYR A 5 -18.43 -5.83 15.28
N TYR A 6 -17.95 -5.72 16.52
CA TYR A 6 -16.72 -6.40 16.98
C TYR A 6 -16.95 -7.22 18.26
N GLU A 7 -16.99 -8.54 18.11
CA GLU A 7 -17.24 -9.52 19.18
C GLU A 7 -15.95 -10.30 19.51
N PRO A 8 -15.20 -9.93 20.57
CA PRO A 8 -13.86 -10.46 20.80
C PRO A 8 -13.82 -11.96 21.10
N THR A 9 -14.90 -12.51 21.64
CA THR A 9 -15.02 -13.95 21.92
C THR A 9 -15.16 -14.74 20.63
N LEU A 10 -15.91 -14.24 19.64
CA LEU A 10 -16.03 -14.88 18.33
C LEU A 10 -14.71 -14.80 17.57
N VAL A 11 -14.06 -13.63 17.58
CA VAL A 11 -12.72 -13.45 16.99
C VAL A 11 -11.73 -14.47 17.53
N GLU A 12 -11.73 -14.74 18.83
CA GLU A 12 -10.85 -15.75 19.42
C GLU A 12 -11.14 -17.16 18.91
N GLN A 13 -12.43 -17.52 18.78
CA GLN A 13 -12.84 -18.82 18.23
C GLN A 13 -12.39 -18.96 16.77
N ASP A 14 -12.54 -17.91 15.97
CA ASP A 14 -12.11 -17.88 14.59
C ASP A 14 -10.59 -18.03 14.47
N LEU A 15 -9.80 -17.39 15.35
CA LEU A 15 -8.34 -17.50 15.35
C LEU A 15 -7.85 -18.91 15.71
N VAL A 16 -8.51 -19.60 16.65
CA VAL A 16 -8.25 -21.01 16.94
C VAL A 16 -8.50 -21.86 15.69
N GLN A 17 -9.64 -21.65 15.02
CA GLN A 17 -9.97 -22.38 13.80
C GLN A 17 -8.97 -22.09 12.67
N MET A 18 -8.55 -20.84 12.49
CA MET A 18 -7.53 -20.45 11.52
C MET A 18 -6.19 -21.15 11.79
N ALA A 19 -5.77 -21.19 13.05
CA ALA A 19 -4.55 -21.87 13.46
C ALA A 19 -4.64 -23.39 13.18
N ASP A 20 -5.77 -24.02 13.50
CA ASP A 20 -6.04 -25.44 13.20
C ASP A 20 -6.01 -25.74 11.69
N MET A 21 -6.37 -24.77 10.85
CA MET A 21 -6.28 -24.85 9.39
C MET A 21 -4.85 -24.60 8.86
N GLY A 22 -3.87 -24.28 9.71
CA GLY A 22 -2.51 -23.95 9.31
C GLY A 22 -2.34 -22.54 8.74
N ILE A 23 -3.32 -21.66 8.93
CA ILE A 23 -3.20 -20.24 8.55
C ILE A 23 -2.24 -19.57 9.54
N ASN A 24 -1.20 -18.93 9.01
CA ASN A 24 -0.18 -18.26 9.80
C ASN A 24 -0.06 -16.75 9.48
N MET A 25 -0.90 -16.21 8.60
CA MET A 25 -0.90 -14.79 8.27
C MET A 25 -2.28 -14.30 7.83
N VAL A 26 -2.63 -13.07 8.21
CA VAL A 26 -3.80 -12.34 7.71
C VAL A 26 -3.42 -10.93 7.27
N SER A 27 -4.01 -10.46 6.17
CA SER A 27 -3.81 -9.12 5.63
C SER A 27 -4.99 -8.22 5.99
N ILE A 28 -4.71 -7.09 6.65
CA ILE A 28 -5.76 -6.18 7.12
C ILE A 28 -5.45 -4.74 6.71
N GLN A 29 -6.49 -4.05 6.26
CA GLN A 29 -6.45 -2.61 6.01
C GLN A 29 -6.57 -1.88 7.35
N SER A 30 -5.66 -0.94 7.60
CA SER A 30 -5.81 -0.04 8.75
C SER A 30 -7.19 0.61 8.69
N PRO A 31 -8.03 0.44 9.72
CA PRO A 31 -9.33 1.05 9.76
C PRO A 31 -9.19 2.52 10.18
N SER A 32 -10.30 3.26 10.26
CA SER A 32 -10.32 4.62 10.80
C SER A 32 -9.83 4.66 12.26
N VAL A 33 -9.44 5.85 12.73
CA VAL A 33 -8.94 6.08 14.10
C VAL A 33 -9.87 5.51 15.17
N GLU A 34 -11.19 5.60 14.96
CA GLU A 34 -12.22 5.09 15.87
C GLU A 34 -12.13 3.57 16.06
N ASN A 35 -11.70 2.86 15.01
CA ASN A 35 -11.61 1.41 14.94
C ASN A 35 -10.20 0.86 15.25
N CYS A 36 -9.20 1.73 15.43
CA CYS A 36 -7.83 1.32 15.77
C CYS A 36 -7.76 0.50 17.06
N ARG A 37 -8.67 0.70 18.03
CA ARG A 37 -8.70 -0.08 19.27
C ARG A 37 -9.06 -1.55 19.03
N ASN A 38 -9.97 -1.82 18.09
CA ASN A 38 -10.36 -3.18 17.71
C ASN A 38 -9.20 -3.85 16.97
N LEU A 39 -8.54 -3.13 16.06
CA LEU A 39 -7.33 -3.58 15.37
C LEU A 39 -6.22 -3.99 16.35
N LEU A 40 -5.96 -3.17 17.37
CA LEU A 40 -4.96 -3.47 18.39
C LEU A 40 -5.30 -4.70 19.22
N ASP A 41 -6.58 -4.92 19.55
CA ASP A 41 -7.01 -6.14 20.22
C ASP A 41 -6.83 -7.37 19.32
N PHE A 42 -7.30 -7.29 18.08
CA PHE A 42 -7.14 -8.34 17.07
C PHE A 42 -5.66 -8.72 16.91
N ALA A 43 -4.77 -7.72 16.78
CA ALA A 43 -3.34 -7.96 16.65
C ALA A 43 -2.71 -8.67 17.85
N ARG A 44 -3.13 -8.33 19.06
CA ARG A 44 -2.69 -9.03 20.26
C ARG A 44 -3.18 -10.48 20.30
N ARG A 45 -4.34 -10.78 19.73
CA ARG A 45 -4.87 -12.16 19.66
C ARG A 45 -4.15 -12.96 18.59
N CYS A 46 -3.98 -12.44 17.38
CA CYS A 46 -3.23 -13.10 16.31
C CYS A 46 -1.82 -13.51 16.79
N ALA A 47 -1.12 -12.63 17.51
CA ALA A 47 0.20 -12.92 18.07
C ALA A 47 0.21 -14.15 19.02
N LYS A 48 -0.86 -14.40 19.78
CA LYS A 48 -0.96 -15.58 20.66
C LYS A 48 -1.07 -16.90 19.90
N HIS A 49 -1.60 -16.84 18.68
CA HIS A 49 -1.81 -17.99 17.80
C HIS A 49 -0.69 -18.16 16.76
N GLY A 50 0.38 -17.36 16.84
CA GLY A 50 1.44 -17.38 15.83
C GLY A 50 0.97 -16.92 14.44
N ILE A 51 -0.11 -16.14 14.39
CA ILE A 51 -0.64 -15.57 13.16
C ILE A 51 -0.07 -14.16 12.99
N TRP A 52 0.67 -13.97 11.91
CA TRP A 52 1.24 -12.67 11.54
C TRP A 52 0.17 -11.76 10.94
N ILE A 53 0.30 -10.47 11.22
CA ILE A 53 -0.53 -9.45 10.60
C ILE A 53 0.31 -8.65 9.64
N ASN A 54 -0.13 -8.63 8.39
CA ASN A 54 0.30 -7.62 7.44
C ASN A 54 -0.68 -6.44 7.48
N LEU A 55 -0.23 -5.32 8.04
CA LEU A 55 -1.05 -4.12 8.26
C LEU A 55 -0.76 -3.07 7.17
N TYR A 56 -1.77 -2.74 6.37
CA TYR A 56 -1.66 -1.70 5.35
C TYR A 56 -2.16 -0.35 5.88
N SER A 57 -1.23 0.55 6.20
CA SER A 57 -1.51 1.94 6.61
C SER A 57 -1.67 2.86 5.40
N GLY A 58 -2.73 3.67 5.36
CA GLY A 58 -3.13 4.47 4.18
C GLY A 58 -2.37 5.79 3.98
N LEU A 59 -1.39 6.12 4.81
CA LEU A 59 -0.66 7.40 4.76
C LEU A 59 0.82 7.28 4.39
N ALA A 60 1.36 6.08 4.26
CA ALA A 60 2.72 5.91 3.74
C ALA A 60 2.65 5.91 2.21
N SER A 61 3.47 6.71 1.54
CA SER A 61 3.77 6.50 0.12
C SER A 61 4.57 5.19 0.06
N PRO A 62 3.98 4.06 -0.38
CA PRO A 62 4.66 2.77 -0.29
C PRO A 62 5.85 2.68 -1.23
N LEU A 63 6.07 3.68 -2.09
CA LEU A 63 7.20 3.79 -3.01
C LEU A 63 8.09 5.03 -2.72
N ALA A 64 7.81 5.76 -1.63
CA ALA A 64 8.63 6.84 -1.11
C ALA A 64 9.04 7.96 -2.10
N PHE A 65 8.29 8.18 -3.19
CA PHE A 65 8.61 9.23 -4.18
C PHE A 65 8.74 10.64 -3.57
N ASN A 66 7.97 10.92 -2.51
CA ASN A 66 7.99 12.20 -1.79
C ASN A 66 9.36 12.47 -1.12
N ASP A 67 10.12 11.42 -0.78
CA ASP A 67 11.46 11.56 -0.19
C ASP A 67 12.47 12.13 -1.20
N ALA A 68 12.18 11.96 -2.50
CA ALA A 68 12.92 12.55 -3.61
C ALA A 68 12.38 13.94 -4.03
N GLY A 69 11.39 14.48 -3.32
CA GLY A 69 10.75 15.76 -3.67
C GLY A 69 9.81 15.67 -4.88
N LEU A 70 9.35 14.47 -5.25
CA LEU A 70 8.33 14.27 -6.27
C LEU A 70 7.00 13.93 -5.61
N ASP A 71 6.09 14.90 -5.56
CA ASP A 71 4.77 14.70 -4.96
C ASP A 71 4.03 13.54 -5.64
N ALA A 72 3.65 12.56 -4.84
CA ALA A 72 2.91 11.41 -5.27
C ALA A 72 1.90 10.95 -4.22
N VAL A 73 0.78 10.48 -4.73
CA VAL A 73 -0.31 9.88 -3.97
C VAL A 73 -0.61 8.50 -4.55
N LEU A 74 -0.65 7.49 -3.67
CA LEU A 74 -0.92 6.12 -4.03
C LEU A 74 -2.24 5.68 -3.37
N PRO A 75 -3.41 6.09 -3.93
CA PRO A 75 -4.69 5.71 -3.37
C PRO A 75 -4.83 4.18 -3.36
N ARG A 76 -5.48 3.63 -2.32
CA ARG A 76 -5.56 2.19 -2.11
C ARG A 76 -6.98 1.73 -1.83
N VAL A 77 -7.37 0.61 -2.44
CA VAL A 77 -8.58 -0.15 -2.10
C VAL A 77 -8.22 -1.62 -1.93
N GLY A 78 -8.25 -2.14 -0.70
CA GLY A 78 -7.78 -3.50 -0.42
C GLY A 78 -6.30 -3.67 -0.77
N SER A 79 -5.96 -4.68 -1.58
CA SER A 79 -4.59 -4.89 -2.08
C SER A 79 -4.24 -4.08 -3.32
N LEU A 80 -5.19 -3.35 -3.91
CA LEU A 80 -4.99 -2.58 -5.13
C LEU A 80 -4.43 -1.20 -4.80
N LEU A 81 -3.33 -0.82 -5.46
CA LEU A 81 -2.73 0.50 -5.35
C LEU A 81 -2.88 1.26 -6.66
N GLY A 82 -3.32 2.51 -6.62
CA GLY A 82 -3.13 3.47 -7.70
C GLY A 82 -1.79 4.19 -7.54
N CYS A 83 -1.38 4.93 -8.57
CA CYS A 83 -0.18 5.76 -8.51
C CYS A 83 -0.38 7.02 -9.36
N PHE A 84 -0.53 8.16 -8.69
CA PHE A 84 -0.64 9.46 -9.32
C PHE A 84 0.44 10.40 -8.77
N PHE A 85 0.99 11.25 -9.64
CA PHE A 85 1.98 12.25 -9.25
C PHE A 85 1.29 13.60 -9.05
N GLY A 86 1.20 14.02 -7.80
CA GLY A 86 0.43 15.15 -7.29
C GLY A 86 0.30 15.08 -5.77
N ASP A 87 -0.26 16.11 -5.16
CA ASP A 87 -0.39 16.28 -3.70
C ASP A 87 -1.72 15.74 -3.14
N VAL A 88 -2.76 15.64 -3.97
CA VAL A 88 -4.10 15.17 -3.60
C VAL A 88 -4.52 13.98 -4.44
N ALA A 89 -5.01 12.92 -3.77
CA ALA A 89 -5.53 11.73 -4.43
C ALA A 89 -6.83 12.05 -5.17
N PRO A 90 -6.99 11.63 -6.45
CA PRO A 90 -8.20 11.89 -7.21
C PRO A 90 -9.35 11.04 -6.69
N THR A 91 -10.54 11.61 -6.65
CA THR A 91 -11.79 10.98 -6.19
C THR A 91 -12.80 10.75 -7.32
N ASP A 92 -12.56 11.36 -8.48
CA ASP A 92 -13.31 11.16 -9.71
C ASP A 92 -12.40 11.11 -10.95
N PHE A 93 -13.02 10.91 -12.11
CA PHE A 93 -12.30 10.78 -13.38
C PHE A 93 -11.64 12.09 -13.84
N ASP A 94 -12.27 13.23 -13.61
CA ASP A 94 -11.75 14.52 -14.06
C ASP A 94 -10.49 14.89 -13.28
N GLU A 95 -10.49 14.65 -11.96
CA GLU A 95 -9.29 14.78 -11.12
C GLU A 95 -8.19 13.81 -11.53
N ALA A 96 -8.54 12.53 -11.77
CA ALA A 96 -7.57 11.52 -12.22
C ALA A 96 -6.94 11.90 -13.56
N LYS A 97 -7.74 12.48 -14.47
CA LYS A 97 -7.28 12.94 -15.78
C LYS A 97 -6.24 14.04 -15.69
N VAL A 98 -6.43 15.02 -14.80
CA VAL A 98 -5.46 16.10 -14.58
C VAL A 98 -4.10 15.53 -14.18
N LEU A 99 -4.08 14.56 -13.26
CA LEU A 99 -2.84 13.94 -12.79
C LEU A 99 -2.21 12.99 -13.81
N ALA A 100 -3.02 12.25 -14.58
CA ALA A 100 -2.53 11.37 -15.64
C ALA A 100 -1.90 12.14 -16.81
N ASP A 101 -2.47 13.30 -17.16
CA ASP A 101 -2.05 14.09 -18.31
C ASP A 101 -0.89 15.06 -17.99
N ASN A 102 -0.46 15.17 -16.73
CA ASN A 102 0.64 16.07 -16.34
C ASN A 102 2.03 15.64 -16.85
N GLY A 103 2.13 14.44 -17.46
CA GLY A 103 3.33 13.95 -18.11
C GLY A 103 4.42 13.39 -17.17
N LEU A 104 4.16 13.29 -15.86
CA LEU A 104 5.11 12.73 -14.90
C LEU A 104 5.11 11.20 -14.91
N TYR A 105 3.92 10.57 -14.99
CA TYR A 105 3.81 9.11 -14.99
C TYR A 105 4.70 8.41 -16.01
N PRO A 106 4.69 8.75 -17.32
CA PRO A 106 5.55 8.07 -18.29
C PRO A 106 7.04 8.25 -17.97
N LYS A 107 7.47 9.41 -17.46
CA LYS A 107 8.87 9.66 -17.09
C LYS A 107 9.31 8.74 -15.95
N VAL A 108 8.49 8.64 -14.90
CA VAL A 108 8.80 7.80 -13.73
C VAL A 108 8.70 6.32 -14.09
N PHE A 109 7.69 5.92 -14.86
CA PHE A 109 7.55 4.55 -15.37
C PHE A 109 8.81 4.10 -16.12
N HIS A 110 9.31 4.91 -17.06
CA HIS A 110 10.51 4.56 -17.82
C HIS A 110 11.77 4.57 -16.96
N ALA A 111 11.91 5.53 -16.02
CA ALA A 111 13.04 5.54 -15.09
C ALA A 111 13.07 4.30 -14.18
N LEU A 112 11.91 3.83 -13.71
CA LEU A 112 11.77 2.58 -12.95
C LEU A 112 12.09 1.37 -13.83
N LEU A 113 11.57 1.33 -15.05
CA LEU A 113 11.76 0.21 -15.98
C LEU A 113 13.23 0.03 -16.36
N GLU A 114 13.97 1.12 -16.59
CA GLU A 114 15.42 1.11 -16.81
C GLU A 114 16.21 0.53 -15.63
N ARG A 115 15.62 0.53 -14.43
CA ARG A 115 16.19 -0.02 -13.19
C ARG A 115 15.62 -1.40 -12.83
N GLY A 116 14.83 -2.00 -13.72
CA GLY A 116 14.29 -3.35 -13.53
C GLY A 116 12.96 -3.42 -12.77
N VAL A 117 12.33 -2.28 -12.46
CA VAL A 117 11.01 -2.23 -11.82
C VAL A 117 9.96 -1.83 -12.85
N ALA A 118 9.04 -2.73 -13.18
CA ALA A 118 7.90 -2.42 -14.02
C ALA A 118 6.68 -2.09 -13.16
N LEU A 119 6.18 -0.86 -13.26
CA LEU A 119 4.82 -0.54 -12.81
C LEU A 119 3.80 -0.96 -13.89
N ALA A 120 2.52 -0.75 -13.61
CA ALA A 120 1.49 -0.88 -14.63
C ALA A 120 1.77 0.09 -15.78
N PRO A 121 1.63 -0.29 -17.06
CA PRO A 121 1.92 0.56 -18.21
C PRO A 121 0.84 1.65 -18.47
N GLY A 122 0.33 2.30 -17.42
CA GLY A 122 -0.65 3.38 -17.54
C GLY A 122 -1.03 4.03 -16.21
N ALA A 123 -1.23 5.36 -16.23
CA ALA A 123 -1.58 6.15 -15.05
C ALA A 123 -2.98 5.82 -14.46
N TYR A 124 -3.86 5.21 -15.25
CA TYR A 124 -5.20 4.79 -14.82
C TYR A 124 -5.25 3.34 -14.33
N GLU A 125 -4.12 2.63 -14.32
CA GLU A 125 -4.07 1.23 -13.91
C GLU A 125 -3.75 1.09 -12.41
N ALA A 126 -4.21 -0.04 -11.85
CA ALA A 126 -3.82 -0.45 -10.52
C ALA A 126 -2.52 -1.27 -10.56
N LEU A 127 -1.70 -1.11 -9.54
CA LEU A 127 -0.61 -1.99 -9.20
C LEU A 127 -1.15 -3.15 -8.36
N PHE A 128 -0.63 -4.36 -8.61
CA PHE A 128 -1.05 -5.60 -7.96
C PHE A 128 0.12 -6.24 -7.21
N PRO A 129 0.47 -5.75 -6.02
CA PRO A 129 1.38 -6.49 -5.13
C PRO A 129 0.81 -7.87 -4.83
N SER A 130 1.69 -8.86 -4.72
CA SER A 130 1.32 -10.26 -4.50
C SER A 130 2.16 -10.87 -3.39
N LEU A 131 1.74 -12.03 -2.88
CA LEU A 131 2.49 -12.79 -1.88
C LEU A 131 3.84 -13.33 -2.39
N ALA A 132 4.13 -13.20 -3.69
CA ALA A 132 5.45 -13.52 -4.23
C ALA A 132 6.48 -12.40 -3.98
N HIS A 133 6.03 -11.18 -3.65
CA HIS A 133 6.93 -10.10 -3.26
C HIS A 133 7.28 -10.26 -1.78
N SER A 134 8.54 -10.58 -1.51
CA SER A 134 9.06 -10.59 -0.13
C SER A 134 9.35 -9.18 0.35
N ASP A 135 9.56 -9.02 1.65
CA ASP A 135 9.93 -7.73 2.25
C ASP A 135 11.20 -7.17 1.61
N GLU A 136 12.18 -8.02 1.28
CA GLU A 136 13.41 -7.59 0.60
C GLU A 136 13.14 -7.03 -0.81
N ILE A 137 12.24 -7.66 -1.57
CA ILE A 137 11.85 -7.16 -2.90
C ILE A 137 11.13 -5.82 -2.78
N ILE A 138 10.30 -5.65 -1.76
CA ILE A 138 9.60 -4.39 -1.50
C ILE A 138 10.59 -3.29 -1.13
N ASP A 139 11.52 -3.56 -0.22
CA ASP A 139 12.55 -2.60 0.19
C ASP A 139 13.45 -2.18 -0.99
N GLU A 140 13.88 -3.14 -1.81
CA GLU A 140 14.63 -2.86 -3.04
C GLU A 140 13.82 -2.00 -4.02
N THR A 141 12.55 -2.34 -4.22
CA THR A 141 11.64 -1.57 -5.10
C THR A 141 11.48 -0.13 -4.62
N ILE A 142 11.37 0.09 -3.31
CA ILE A 142 11.28 1.43 -2.70
C ILE A 142 12.58 2.21 -2.96
N SER A 143 13.74 1.61 -2.73
CA SER A 143 15.03 2.27 -2.99
C SER A 143 15.15 2.69 -4.46
N ILE A 144 14.82 1.77 -5.38
CA ILE A 144 14.84 2.05 -6.83
C ILE A 144 13.84 3.16 -7.19
N ALA A 145 12.69 3.20 -6.54
CA ALA A 145 11.67 4.23 -6.76
C ALA A 145 12.13 5.63 -6.33
N VAL A 146 12.81 5.74 -5.18
CA VAL A 146 13.42 7.00 -4.74
C VAL A 146 14.51 7.45 -5.72
N ASP A 147 15.37 6.54 -6.18
CA ASP A 147 16.43 6.84 -7.15
C ASP A 147 15.87 7.26 -8.51
N ALA A 148 14.82 6.59 -8.99
CA ALA A 148 14.13 6.94 -10.23
C ALA A 148 13.46 8.31 -10.13
N ALA A 149 12.75 8.59 -9.05
CA ALA A 149 12.13 9.90 -8.81
C ALA A 149 13.16 11.01 -8.70
N THR A 150 14.28 10.78 -8.01
CA THR A 150 15.39 11.74 -7.94
C THR A 150 15.92 12.09 -9.33
N ALA A 151 16.11 11.09 -10.19
CA ALA A 151 16.55 11.32 -11.58
C ALA A 151 15.51 12.10 -12.39
N VAL A 152 14.22 11.80 -12.22
CA VAL A 152 13.14 12.54 -12.89
C VAL A 152 13.13 14.00 -12.43
N VAL A 153 13.16 14.26 -11.11
CA VAL A 153 13.17 15.62 -10.54
C VAL A 153 14.38 16.41 -11.05
N ALA A 154 15.57 15.81 -11.08
CA ALA A 154 16.76 16.45 -11.62
C ALA A 154 16.63 16.81 -13.12
N GLY A 155 15.87 16.04 -13.89
CA GLY A 155 15.60 16.32 -15.31
C GLY A 155 14.43 17.29 -15.56
N LEU A 156 13.71 17.72 -14.52
CA LEU A 156 12.67 18.74 -14.60
C LEU A 156 13.19 20.17 -14.31
N ALA A 157 14.35 20.27 -13.65
CA ALA A 157 15.03 21.52 -13.33
C ALA A 157 15.82 22.08 -14.52
#